data_AF-A0A925UWW7-F1
#
_entry.id   AF-A0A925UWW7-F1
#
_cell.length_a   1.000
_cell.length_b   1.000
_cell.length_c   1.000
_cell.angle_alpha   90.00
_cell.angle_beta   90.00
_cell.angle_gamma   90.00
#
_symmetry.space_group_name_H-M   'P 1'
#
loop_
_entity.id
_entity.type
_entity.pdbx_description
1 polymer ?
#
loop_
_entity_poly.entity_id
_entity_poly.type
_entity_poly.pdbx_seq_one_letter_code
_entity_poly.pdbx_strand_id
1 'polypeptide(L)'
;MPNWKEGDRVRVITRPVTEEDRKSNRYYDHMGGLVGIVQNVYNEAEIAIKIEPEFMTPVTAGVQKEATMRMREKFLSNISEEQKKQLNKEELEFDAHYVQLVQTKDLEKF
;
A
#
# COMPACT_ATOMS: atom_id res chain seq x y z
N MET A 1 23.24 8.38 0.49
CA MET A 1 21.87 7.85 0.67
C MET A 1 21.40 7.31 -0.67
N PRO A 2 20.61 6.21 -0.71
CA PRO A 2 20.04 5.76 -1.97
C PRO A 2 19.06 6.83 -2.48
N ASN A 3 19.28 7.27 -3.72
CA ASN A 3 18.36 8.17 -4.43
C ASN A 3 17.33 7.28 -5.14
N TRP A 4 16.19 7.05 -4.48
CA TRP A 4 15.12 6.23 -5.03
C TRP A 4 14.40 6.97 -6.15
N LYS A 5 13.91 6.24 -7.15
CA LYS A 5 13.07 6.79 -8.23
C LYS A 5 11.82 5.94 -8.43
N GLU A 6 10.82 6.53 -9.07
CA GLU A 6 9.61 5.81 -9.48
C GLU A 6 9.95 4.58 -10.32
N GLY A 7 9.25 3.48 -10.06
CA GLY A 7 9.49 2.19 -10.68
C GLY A 7 10.57 1.34 -10.02
N ASP A 8 11.36 1.87 -9.08
CA ASP A 8 12.30 1.05 -8.32
C ASP A 8 11.55 0.04 -7.45
N ARG A 9 12.01 -1.21 -7.46
CA ARG A 9 11.53 -2.26 -6.56
C ARG A 9 12.34 -2.23 -5.27
N VAL A 10 11.66 -2.19 -4.14
CA VAL A 10 12.26 -1.97 -2.82
C VAL A 10 11.62 -2.88 -1.77
N ARG A 11 12.34 -3.11 -0.69
CA ARG A 11 11.81 -3.76 0.52
C ARG A 11 11.88 -2.81 1.70
N VAL A 12 10.86 -2.84 2.53
CA VAL A 12 10.89 -2.21 3.85
C VAL A 12 11.76 -3.05 4.78
N ILE A 13 12.81 -2.45 5.35
CA ILE A 13 13.73 -3.16 6.24
C ILE A 13 13.00 -3.66 7.49
N THR A 14 13.33 -4.87 7.93
CA THR A 14 12.81 -5.40 9.20
C THR A 14 13.74 -4.97 10.33
N ARG A 15 13.27 -4.07 11.20
CA ARG A 15 13.98 -3.62 12.40
C ARG A 15 13.04 -3.48 13.61
N PRO A 16 13.57 -3.49 14.84
CA PRO A 16 12.78 -3.19 16.03
C PRO A 16 12.17 -1.78 15.95
N VAL A 17 10.90 -1.66 16.34
CA VAL A 17 10.23 -0.37 16.51
C VAL A 17 10.83 0.39 17.71
N THR A 18 11.28 1.61 17.48
CA THR A 18 11.81 2.50 18.51
C THR A 18 10.71 3.34 19.17
N GLU A 19 11.02 4.01 20.29
CA GLU A 19 10.08 4.97 20.89
C GLU A 19 9.78 6.16 19.96
N GLU A 20 10.74 6.59 19.16
CA GLU A 20 10.56 7.67 18.19
C GLU A 20 9.57 7.28 17.09
N ASP A 21 9.63 6.04 16.61
CA ASP A 21 8.68 5.52 15.62
C ASP A 21 7.25 5.52 16.18
N ARG A 22 7.09 5.16 17.46
CA ARG A 22 5.79 5.19 18.15
C ARG A 22 5.26 6.62 18.32
N LYS A 23 6.13 7.58 18.64
CA LYS A 23 5.74 8.99 18.80
C LYS A 23 5.39 9.62 17.45
N SER A 24 6.09 9.23 16.40
CA SER A 24 5.97 9.83 15.06
C SER A 24 4.97 9.09 14.15
N ASN A 25 4.51 7.89 14.53
CA ASN A 25 3.66 7.01 13.73
C ASN A 25 4.26 6.71 12.34
N ARG A 26 5.58 6.51 12.28
CA ARG A 26 6.32 6.38 11.01
C ARG A 26 6.73 4.97 10.64
N TYR A 27 6.86 4.08 11.62
CA TYR A 27 7.23 2.68 11.39
C TYR A 27 6.54 1.78 12.42
N TYR A 28 5.94 0.69 11.95
CA TYR A 28 5.31 -0.34 12.76
C TYR A 28 5.87 -1.71 12.40
N ASP A 29 5.83 -2.66 13.34
CA ASP A 29 6.41 -4.00 13.13
C ASP A 29 5.85 -4.72 11.89
N HIS A 30 4.55 -4.53 11.60
CA HIS A 30 3.89 -5.15 10.45
C HIS A 30 4.28 -4.57 9.08
N MET A 31 5.04 -3.46 9.07
CA MET A 31 5.53 -2.84 7.84
C MET A 31 6.83 -3.51 7.36
N GLY A 32 7.61 -4.06 8.28
CA GLY A 32 8.88 -4.71 7.98
C GLY A 32 8.71 -5.92 7.07
N GLY A 33 9.59 -6.04 6.08
CA GLY A 33 9.62 -7.16 5.15
C GLY A 33 8.67 -7.03 3.95
N LEU A 34 7.80 -6.02 3.93
CA LEU A 34 6.94 -5.77 2.77
C LEU A 34 7.78 -5.33 1.57
N VAL A 35 7.42 -5.82 0.38
CA VAL A 35 8.08 -5.52 -0.89
C VAL A 35 7.11 -4.75 -1.77
N GLY A 36 7.62 -3.77 -2.49
CA GLY A 36 6.79 -2.98 -3.37
C GLY A 36 7.59 -2.21 -4.41
N ILE A 37 6.85 -1.47 -5.23
CA ILE A 37 7.40 -0.61 -6.27
C ILE A 37 7.18 0.84 -5.86
N VAL A 38 8.23 1.66 -5.92
CA VAL A 38 8.13 3.11 -5.69
C VAL A 38 7.14 3.71 -6.68
N GLN A 39 6.05 4.27 -6.15
CA GLN A 39 5.03 4.97 -6.93
C GLN A 39 5.32 6.46 -7.02
N ASN A 40 5.83 7.05 -5.95
CA ASN A 40 6.14 8.48 -5.91
C ASN A 40 7.19 8.77 -4.83
N VAL A 41 8.03 9.76 -5.07
CA VAL A 41 9.01 10.30 -4.11
C VAL A 41 8.58 11.72 -3.77
N TYR A 42 8.08 11.94 -2.56
CA TYR A 42 7.54 13.25 -2.17
C TYR A 42 8.64 14.23 -1.74
N ASN A 43 9.62 13.73 -0.98
CA ASN A 43 10.78 14.48 -0.51
C ASN A 43 11.92 13.51 -0.21
N GLU A 44 13.04 14.03 0.32
CA GLU A 44 14.22 13.21 0.65
C GLU A 44 13.93 12.09 1.67
N ALA A 45 12.89 12.24 2.49
CA ALA A 45 12.55 11.33 3.56
C ALA A 45 11.32 10.45 3.30
N GLU A 46 10.34 10.88 2.49
CA GLU A 46 9.04 10.23 2.36
C GLU A 46 8.79 9.70 0.95
N ILE A 47 8.51 8.40 0.87
CA ILE A 47 8.33 7.67 -0.39
C ILE A 47 7.06 6.83 -0.31
N ALA A 48 6.22 6.89 -1.35
CA ALA A 48 5.08 6.00 -1.50
C ALA A 48 5.50 4.75 -2.28
N ILE A 49 5.27 3.59 -1.67
CA ILE A 49 5.51 2.29 -2.30
C ILE A 49 4.17 1.56 -2.49
N LYS A 50 3.92 1.05 -3.69
CA LYS A 50 2.82 0.11 -3.95
C LYS A 50 3.29 -1.28 -3.57
N ILE A 51 2.70 -1.83 -2.53
CA ILE A 51 3.04 -3.15 -2.02
C ILE A 51 2.54 -4.23 -2.96
N GLU A 52 3.40 -5.20 -3.22
CA GLU A 52 3.09 -6.37 -4.02
C GLU A 52 2.27 -7.36 -3.17
N PRO A 53 1.08 -7.82 -3.63
CA PRO A 53 0.19 -8.66 -2.83
C PRO A 53 0.82 -9.95 -2.31
N GLU A 54 1.75 -10.55 -3.06
CA GLU A 54 2.46 -11.78 -2.69
C GLU A 54 3.39 -11.63 -1.46
N PHE A 55 3.77 -10.40 -1.11
CA PHE A 55 4.60 -10.10 0.06
C PHE A 55 3.80 -9.58 1.25
N MET A 56 2.48 -9.47 1.13
CA MET A 56 1.63 -9.07 2.25
C MET A 56 1.57 -10.18 3.30
N THR A 57 1.67 -9.79 4.57
CA THR A 57 1.33 -10.70 5.66
C THR A 57 -0.16 -11.07 5.60
N PRO A 58 -0.59 -12.21 6.19
CA PRO A 58 -2.00 -12.57 6.24
C PRO A 58 -2.87 -11.48 6.87
N VAL A 59 -2.34 -10.75 7.84
CA VAL A 59 -3.03 -9.63 8.49
C VAL A 59 -3.19 -8.46 7.52
N THR A 60 -2.11 -8.02 6.88
CA THR A 60 -2.13 -6.92 5.89
C THR A 60 -3.07 -7.23 4.73
N ALA A 61 -2.99 -8.46 4.20
CA ALA A 61 -3.86 -8.93 3.13
C ALA A 61 -5.34 -8.95 3.56
N GLY A 62 -5.63 -9.38 4.80
CA GLY A 62 -6.97 -9.34 5.37
C GLY A 62 -7.54 -7.93 5.48
N VAL A 63 -6.74 -6.98 5.97
CA VAL A 63 -7.12 -5.56 6.05
C VAL A 63 -7.39 -4.98 4.66
N GLN A 64 -6.52 -5.26 3.69
CA GLN A 64 -6.69 -4.75 2.33
C GLN A 64 -7.93 -5.33 1.64
N LYS A 65 -8.18 -6.63 1.84
CA LYS A 65 -9.38 -7.29 1.30
C LYS A 65 -10.66 -6.67 1.85
N GLU A 66 -10.73 -6.47 3.16
CA GLU A 66 -11.88 -5.86 3.82
C GLU A 66 -12.09 -4.41 3.36
N ALA A 67 -11.02 -3.63 3.24
CA ALA A 67 -11.08 -2.25 2.75
C ALA A 67 -11.58 -2.19 1.30
N THR A 68 -11.09 -3.07 0.43
CA THR A 68 -11.50 -3.16 -0.97
C THR A 68 -12.97 -3.56 -1.09
N MET A 69 -13.41 -4.54 -0.30
CA MET A 69 -14.82 -4.96 -0.26
C MET A 69 -15.75 -3.80 0.12
N ARG A 70 -15.44 -3.07 1.20
CA ARG A 70 -16.22 -1.90 1.61
C ARG A 70 -16.22 -0.79 0.56
N MET A 71 -15.11 -0.62 -0.16
CA MET A 71 -15.02 0.35 -1.25
C MET A 71 -15.93 -0.04 -2.42
N ARG A 72 -15.95 -1.32 -2.80
CA ARG A 72 -16.87 -1.86 -3.82
C ARG A 72 -18.32 -1.70 -3.39
N GLU A 73 -18.68 -2.08 -2.16
CA GLU A 73 -20.03 -1.92 -1.63
C GLU A 73 -20.50 -0.46 -1.69
N LYS A 74 -19.66 0.47 -1.22
CA LYS A 74 -19.95 1.90 -1.28
C LYS A 74 -20.05 2.41 -2.72
N PHE A 75 -19.21 1.93 -3.63
CA PHE A 75 -19.30 2.30 -5.05
C PHE A 75 -20.64 1.81 -5.64
N LEU A 76 -20.98 0.54 -5.45
CA LEU A 76 -22.20 -0.08 -5.96
C LEU A 76 -23.49 0.50 -5.36
N SER A 77 -23.44 0.98 -4.10
CA SER A 77 -24.59 1.63 -3.46
C SER A 77 -24.84 3.05 -3.98
N ASN A 78 -23.87 3.68 -4.64
CA ASN A 78 -23.95 5.06 -5.13
C ASN A 78 -24.20 5.17 -6.64
N ILE A 79 -24.31 4.04 -7.36
CA ILE A 79 -24.60 4.01 -8.80
C ILE A 79 -25.95 3.34 -9.08
N SER A 80 -26.67 3.81 -10.10
CA SER A 80 -27.96 3.25 -10.50
C SER A 80 -27.81 1.89 -11.20
N GLU A 81 -28.91 1.14 -11.31
CA GLU A 81 -28.91 -0.14 -12.04
C GLU A 81 -28.61 0.03 -13.54
N GLU A 82 -29.00 1.15 -14.14
CA GLU A 82 -28.60 1.49 -15.53
C GLU A 82 -27.10 1.71 -15.65
N GLN A 83 -26.47 2.37 -14.67
CA GLN A 83 -25.02 2.57 -14.64
C GLN A 83 -24.28 1.25 -14.44
N LYS A 84 -24.76 0.36 -13.57
CA LYS A 84 -24.17 -0.97 -13.36
C LYS A 84 -24.12 -1.80 -14.64
N LYS A 85 -25.15 -1.72 -15.49
CA LYS A 85 -25.21 -2.44 -16.78
C LYS A 85 -24.19 -1.94 -17.81
N GLN A 86 -23.65 -0.73 -17.63
CA GLN A 86 -22.61 -0.18 -18.49
C GLN A 86 -21.20 -0.63 -18.08
N LEU A 87 -21.05 -1.14 -16.85
CA LEU A 87 -19.77 -1.59 -16.32
C LEU A 87 -19.55 -3.07 -16.63
N ASN A 88 -18.31 -3.40 -16.95
CA ASN A 88 -17.89 -4.79 -17.09
C ASN A 88 -17.58 -5.42 -15.71
N LYS A 89 -17.33 -6.72 -15.70
CA LYS A 89 -17.06 -7.45 -14.46
C LYS A 89 -15.81 -6.94 -13.71
N GLU A 90 -14.75 -6.60 -14.43
CA GLU A 90 -13.51 -6.09 -13.83
C GLU A 90 -13.73 -4.71 -13.18
N GLU A 91 -14.55 -3.86 -13.79
CA GLU A 91 -14.93 -2.54 -13.26
C GLU A 91 -15.84 -2.65 -12.02
N LEU A 92 -16.66 -3.69 -11.94
CA LEU A 92 -17.51 -3.96 -10.75
C LEU A 92 -16.72 -4.64 -9.63
N GLU A 93 -15.76 -5.49 -9.97
CA GLU A 93 -14.93 -6.27 -9.05
C GLU A 93 -13.51 -5.69 -8.92
N PHE A 94 -13.35 -4.37 -9.06
CA PHE A 94 -12.05 -3.71 -9.06
C PHE A 94 -11.23 -3.98 -7.80
N ASP A 95 -9.93 -4.20 -7.92
CA ASP A 95 -9.03 -4.25 -6.76
C ASP A 95 -8.41 -2.87 -6.47
N ALA A 96 -8.19 -2.59 -5.20
CA ALA A 96 -7.48 -1.38 -4.78
C ALA A 96 -5.98 -1.65 -4.65
N HIS A 97 -5.14 -0.72 -5.06
CA HIS A 97 -3.71 -0.76 -4.74
C HIS A 97 -3.50 -0.51 -3.24
N TYR A 98 -2.68 -1.34 -2.60
CA TYR A 98 -2.20 -1.07 -1.24
C TYR A 98 -0.92 -0.24 -1.33
N VAL A 99 -1.05 1.06 -1.12
CA VAL A 99 0.07 2.00 -1.16
C VAL A 99 0.41 2.42 0.26
N GLN A 100 1.69 2.36 0.60
CA GLN A 100 2.19 2.72 1.92
C GLN A 100 3.22 3.83 1.80
N LEU A 101 3.08 4.86 2.64
CA LEU A 101 4.08 5.90 2.81
C LEU A 101 5.12 5.41 3.81
N VAL A 102 6.39 5.37 3.40
CA VAL A 102 7.51 4.87 4.21
C VAL A 102 8.64 5.89 4.24
N GLN A 103 9.57 5.74 5.19
CA GLN A 103 10.76 6.57 5.23
C GLN A 103 11.87 6.00 4.33
N THR A 104 12.59 6.87 3.64
CA THR A 104 13.78 6.53 2.82
C THR A 104 14.80 5.69 3.58
N LYS A 105 14.98 5.97 4.88
CA LYS A 105 15.91 5.23 5.76
C LYS A 105 15.49 3.79 6.04
N ASP A 106 14.20 3.49 5.84
CA ASP A 106 13.59 2.19 6.11
C ASP A 106 13.46 1.35 4.82
N LEU A 107 14.13 1.74 3.74
CA LEU A 107 14.12 1.04 2.46
C LEU A 107 15.48 0.41 2.13
N GLU A 108 15.42 -0.80 1.57
CA GLU A 108 16.55 -1.49 0.95
C GLU A 108 16.20 -1.95 -0.47
N LYS A 109 17.24 -2.25 -1.28
CA LYS A 109 17.05 -2.80 -2.63
C LYS A 109 16.53 -4.22 -2.52
N PHE A 110 15.60 -4.59 -3.40
CA PHE A 110 15.05 -5.94 -3.53
C PHE A 110 15.46 -6.60 -4.85
#